data_AF-A0A2I0DQM0-F1
#
_entry.id   AF-A0A2I0DQM0-F1
#
_cell.length_a   1.000
_cell.length_b   1.000
_cell.length_c   1.000
_cell.angle_alpha   90.00
_cell.angle_beta   90.00
_cell.angle_gamma   90.00
#
_symmetry.space_group_name_H-M   'P 1'
#
loop_
_entity.id
_entity.type
_entity.pdbx_description
1 polymer ?
#
loop_
_entity_poly.entity_id
_entity_poly.type
_entity_poly.pdbx_seq_one_letter_code
_entity_poly.pdbx_strand_id
1 'polypeptide(L)'
;MQQELPITIVAEGKFSNSLKPLLTQLELWINFQAVKADWYGNEDCILSFDFTLVRTLEEKTPLLTAVSAEGGEGWIVESGYAYHYDSSSLKTIAFIAVNDLIQNGTGIEQAIKDRLTSVANVIGLQHGLLALV
;
A
#
# COMPACT_ATOMS: atom_id res chain seq x y z
N MET A 1 -26.72 -1.00 -1.63
CA MET A 1 -25.92 -2.06 -2.29
C MET A 1 -24.64 -1.40 -2.76
N GLN A 2 -23.57 -1.45 -1.96
CA GLN A 2 -22.25 -1.00 -2.40
C GLN A 2 -21.66 -2.16 -3.21
N GLN A 3 -21.41 -1.94 -4.50
CA GLN A 3 -20.68 -2.88 -5.33
C GLN A 3 -19.22 -2.81 -4.89
N GLU A 4 -18.74 -3.83 -4.18
CA GLU A 4 -17.32 -3.99 -3.88
C GLU A 4 -16.61 -4.32 -5.20
N LEU A 5 -15.63 -3.50 -5.56
CA LEU A 5 -14.81 -3.72 -6.76
C LEU A 5 -13.80 -4.84 -6.48
N PRO A 6 -13.46 -5.68 -7.47
CA PRO A 6 -12.58 -6.83 -7.28
C PRO A 6 -11.18 -6.44 -6.78
N ILE A 7 -10.73 -5.21 -7.03
CA ILE A 7 -9.52 -4.65 -6.41
C ILE A 7 -9.87 -3.28 -5.85
N THR A 8 -9.73 -3.15 -4.53
CA THR A 8 -9.93 -1.89 -3.82
C THR A 8 -8.60 -1.46 -3.21
N ILE A 9 -8.03 -0.39 -3.76
CA ILE A 9 -6.86 0.28 -3.20
C ILE A 9 -7.35 1.51 -2.46
N VAL A 10 -7.19 1.56 -1.13
CA VAL A 10 -7.57 2.71 -0.31
C VAL A 10 -6.30 3.34 0.26
N ALA A 11 -6.19 4.66 0.16
CA ALA A 11 -5.12 5.43 0.80
C ALA A 11 -5.69 6.21 2.01
N GLU A 12 -5.57 5.67 3.22
CA GLU A 12 -5.92 6.39 4.45
C GLU A 12 -4.71 7.11 5.06
N GLY A 13 -4.96 8.17 5.83
CA GLY A 13 -3.89 8.87 6.52
C GLY A 13 -4.43 9.59 7.74
N LYS A 14 -3.71 9.53 8.86
CA LYS A 14 -4.00 10.33 10.06
C LYS A 14 -3.52 11.78 9.94
N PHE A 15 -3.47 12.30 8.72
CA PHE A 15 -2.95 13.62 8.42
C PHE A 15 -4.05 14.69 8.46
N SER A 16 -3.64 15.96 8.52
CA SER A 16 -4.57 17.08 8.43
C SER A 16 -5.44 16.98 7.17
N ASN A 17 -6.66 17.52 7.21
CA ASN A 17 -7.58 17.55 6.06
C ASN A 17 -6.94 18.10 4.76
N SER A 18 -5.84 18.85 4.88
CA SER A 18 -5.03 19.39 3.78
C SER A 18 -4.33 18.33 2.92
N LEU A 19 -4.11 17.11 3.44
CA LEU A 19 -3.44 16.01 2.71
C LEU A 19 -4.43 15.03 2.05
N LYS A 20 -5.73 15.18 2.28
CA LYS A 20 -6.77 14.39 1.60
C LYS A 20 -6.69 14.46 0.07
N PRO A 21 -6.46 15.63 -0.56
CA PRO A 21 -6.33 15.68 -2.02
C PRO A 21 -5.15 14.85 -2.53
N LEU A 22 -4.02 14.82 -1.81
CA LEU A 22 -2.86 14.01 -2.15
C LEU A 22 -3.17 12.52 -2.04
N LEU A 23 -3.85 12.09 -0.97
CA LEU A 23 -4.27 10.70 -0.80
C LEU A 23 -5.19 10.25 -1.95
N THR A 24 -6.18 11.07 -2.30
CA THR A 24 -7.06 10.79 -3.46
C THR A 24 -6.27 10.72 -4.77
N GLN A 25 -5.28 11.59 -4.98
CA GLN A 25 -4.43 11.54 -6.17
C GLN A 25 -3.58 10.28 -6.23
N LEU A 26 -3.00 9.86 -5.10
CA LEU A 26 -2.21 8.62 -5.00
C LEU A 26 -3.08 7.39 -5.24
N GLU A 27 -4.29 7.37 -4.67
CA GLU A 27 -5.28 6.32 -4.88
C GLU A 27 -5.70 6.22 -6.35
N LEU A 28 -6.08 7.34 -6.98
CA LEU A 28 -6.42 7.35 -8.40
C LEU A 28 -5.24 6.91 -9.27
N TRP A 29 -4.03 7.37 -8.92
CA TRP A 29 -2.83 7.04 -9.67
C TRP A 29 -2.49 5.55 -9.61
N ILE A 30 -2.50 4.93 -8.43
CA ILE A 30 -2.15 3.50 -8.30
C ILE A 30 -3.21 2.61 -8.95
N ASN A 31 -4.50 2.96 -8.82
CA ASN A 31 -5.57 2.28 -9.55
C ASN A 31 -5.40 2.44 -11.07
N PHE A 32 -4.99 3.61 -11.56
CA PHE A 32 -4.69 3.80 -12.99
C PHE A 32 -3.50 2.95 -13.47
N GLN A 33 -2.48 2.74 -12.64
CA GLN A 33 -1.40 1.81 -12.99
C GLN A 33 -1.89 0.37 -13.06
N ALA A 34 -2.75 -0.04 -12.13
CA ALA A 34 -3.37 -1.37 -12.16
C ALA A 34 -4.23 -1.57 -13.41
N VAL A 35 -4.95 -0.53 -13.87
CA VAL A 35 -5.68 -0.56 -15.16
C VAL A 35 -4.69 -0.73 -16.33
N LYS A 36 -3.60 0.05 -16.36
CA LYS A 36 -2.60 -0.07 -17.43
C LYS A 36 -1.92 -1.45 -17.46
N ALA A 37 -1.77 -2.08 -16.31
CA ALA A 37 -1.19 -3.41 -16.16
C ALA A 37 -2.22 -4.54 -16.33
N ASP A 38 -3.46 -4.21 -16.73
CA ASP A 38 -4.57 -5.16 -16.95
C ASP A 38 -4.93 -6.00 -15.71
N TRP A 39 -4.71 -5.47 -14.50
CA TRP A 39 -5.01 -6.20 -13.25
C TRP A 39 -6.51 -6.49 -13.12
N TYR A 40 -7.35 -5.55 -13.56
CA TYR A 40 -8.82 -5.70 -13.50
C TYR A 40 -9.38 -6.62 -14.60
N GLY A 41 -8.55 -7.08 -15.54
CA GLY A 41 -8.97 -8.05 -16.56
C GLY A 41 -9.14 -9.47 -16.00
N ASN A 42 -8.59 -9.76 -14.82
CA ASN A 42 -8.71 -11.04 -14.15
C ASN A 42 -9.75 -10.98 -13.02
N GLU A 43 -10.99 -11.36 -13.33
CA GLU A 43 -12.12 -11.35 -12.37
C GLU A 43 -11.96 -12.36 -11.22
N ASP A 44 -11.08 -13.35 -11.36
CA ASP A 44 -10.77 -14.34 -10.31
C ASP A 44 -9.73 -13.82 -9.30
N CYS A 45 -9.06 -12.71 -9.59
CA CYS A 45 -8.02 -12.14 -8.73
C CYS A 45 -8.56 -10.97 -7.91
N ILE A 46 -9.04 -11.27 -6.70
CA ILE A 46 -9.54 -10.27 -5.76
C ILE A 46 -8.43 -9.90 -4.78
N LEU A 47 -7.77 -8.77 -4.99
CA LEU A 47 -6.72 -8.26 -4.10
C LEU A 47 -7.12 -6.91 -3.51
N SER A 48 -7.03 -6.76 -2.19
CA SER A 48 -7.28 -5.49 -1.52
C SER A 48 -5.99 -4.89 -0.99
N PHE A 49 -5.77 -3.59 -1.19
CA PHE A 49 -4.60 -2.88 -0.69
C PHE A 49 -5.04 -1.68 0.16
N ASP A 50 -4.62 -1.68 1.42
CA ASP A 50 -4.92 -0.65 2.40
C ASP A 50 -3.62 0.08 2.75
N PHE A 51 -3.38 1.18 2.05
CA PHE A 51 -2.20 2.01 2.21
C PHE A 51 -2.48 3.09 3.25
N THR A 52 -1.67 3.11 4.30
CA THR A 52 -1.69 4.17 5.29
C THR A 52 -0.39 4.95 5.24
N LEU A 53 -0.46 6.25 4.92
CA LEU A 53 0.70 7.12 5.10
C LEU A 53 0.95 7.32 6.61
N VAL A 54 2.20 7.25 7.05
CA VAL A 54 2.63 7.49 8.44
C VAL A 54 3.84 8.42 8.47
N ARG A 55 4.09 9.12 9.58
CA ARG A 55 5.28 9.99 9.66
C ARG A 55 6.54 9.12 9.66
N THR A 56 6.66 8.22 10.64
CA THR A 56 7.73 7.22 10.72
C THR A 56 7.11 5.83 10.95
N LEU A 57 7.82 4.78 10.54
CA LEU A 57 7.41 3.40 10.86
C LEU A 57 7.46 3.13 12.37
N GLU A 58 8.23 3.91 13.12
CA GLU A 58 8.35 3.83 14.58
C GLU A 58 7.02 4.05 15.30
N GLU A 59 6.12 4.86 14.71
CA GLU A 59 4.75 5.06 15.24
C GLU A 59 3.92 3.78 15.23
N LYS A 60 4.35 2.77 14.46
CA LYS A 60 3.68 1.48 14.29
C LYS A 60 4.48 0.32 14.87
N THR A 61 5.64 0.56 15.49
CA THR A 61 6.48 -0.50 16.09
C THR A 61 5.71 -1.50 16.95
N PRO A 62 4.77 -1.10 17.84
CA PRO A 62 4.01 -2.07 18.65
C PRO A 62 3.15 -3.03 17.81
N LEU A 63 2.63 -2.56 16.66
CA LEU A 63 1.87 -3.39 15.72
C LEU A 63 2.80 -4.28 14.89
N LEU A 64 3.94 -3.74 14.45
CA LEU A 64 4.92 -4.47 13.64
C LEU A 64 5.57 -5.63 14.43
N THR A 65 5.73 -5.49 15.75
CA THR A 65 6.36 -6.51 16.60
C THR A 65 5.39 -7.50 17.24
N ALA A 66 4.10 -7.16 17.38
CA ALA A 66 3.11 -8.03 18.03
C ALA A 66 2.74 -9.27 17.20
N VAL A 67 2.70 -9.15 15.87
CA VAL A 67 2.26 -10.25 14.98
C VAL A 67 3.35 -11.31 14.79
N SER A 68 4.61 -10.94 14.98
CA SER A 68 5.76 -11.86 14.89
C SER A 68 5.79 -12.93 15.99
N ALA A 69 4.99 -12.77 17.05
CA ALA A 69 4.94 -13.67 18.20
C ALA A 69 3.93 -14.83 18.04
N GLU A 70 2.96 -14.72 17.13
CA GLU A 70 1.86 -15.68 17.00
C GLU A 70 1.76 -16.31 15.61
N GLY A 71 2.86 -16.90 15.11
CA GLY A 71 2.85 -17.90 14.02
C GLY A 71 2.22 -17.53 12.66
N GLY A 72 1.73 -16.31 12.49
CA GLY A 72 1.16 -15.77 11.26
C GLY A 72 2.21 -15.10 10.39
N GLU A 73 1.88 -14.88 9.11
CA GLU A 73 2.70 -14.15 8.15
C GLU A 73 3.07 -12.78 8.75
N GLY A 74 4.33 -12.62 9.16
CA GLY A 74 4.77 -11.44 9.89
C GLY A 74 4.76 -10.17 9.03
N TRP A 75 4.83 -9.01 9.67
CA TRP A 75 5.07 -7.75 8.97
C TRP A 75 6.44 -7.78 8.29
N ILE A 76 6.47 -7.42 7.01
CA ILE A 76 7.69 -7.21 6.25
C ILE A 76 8.02 -5.72 6.34
N VAL A 77 9.21 -5.41 6.86
CA VAL A 77 9.67 -4.04 7.11
C VAL A 77 10.84 -3.74 6.19
N GLU A 78 10.69 -2.73 5.35
CA GLU A 78 11.67 -2.27 4.37
C GLU A 78 12.04 -0.81 4.63
N SER A 79 13.03 -0.30 3.90
CA SER A 79 13.43 1.10 4.00
C SER A 79 12.32 2.04 3.51
N GLY A 80 11.54 2.59 4.45
CA GLY A 80 10.53 3.61 4.20
C GLY A 80 9.09 3.09 4.05
N TYR A 81 8.87 1.77 4.15
CA TYR A 81 7.53 1.20 4.23
C TYR A 81 7.53 -0.13 5.00
N ALA A 82 6.36 -0.52 5.49
CA ALA A 82 6.12 -1.85 6.03
C ALA A 82 4.80 -2.37 5.50
N TYR A 83 4.67 -3.67 5.28
CA TYR A 83 3.41 -4.26 4.84
C TYR A 83 3.18 -5.63 5.47
N HIS A 84 1.91 -6.00 5.54
CA HIS A 84 1.46 -7.31 5.94
C HIS A 84 0.39 -7.74 4.95
N TYR A 85 0.57 -8.92 4.39
CA TYR A 85 -0.39 -9.56 3.52
C TYR A 85 -1.07 -10.69 4.28
N ASP A 86 -2.40 -10.69 4.28
CA ASP A 86 -3.22 -11.76 4.79
C ASP A 86 -3.76 -12.56 3.62
N SER A 87 -3.18 -13.74 3.39
CA SER A 87 -3.59 -14.67 2.34
C SER A 87 -5.01 -15.24 2.52
N SER A 88 -5.57 -15.20 3.73
CA SER A 88 -6.94 -15.69 3.98
C SER A 88 -8.00 -14.67 3.54
N SER A 89 -7.72 -13.39 3.71
CA SER A 89 -8.62 -12.30 3.29
C SER A 89 -8.22 -11.62 1.98
N LEU A 90 -7.09 -12.04 1.39
CA LEU A 90 -6.48 -11.43 0.21
C LEU A 90 -6.25 -9.91 0.38
N LYS A 91 -6.05 -9.48 1.62
CA LYS A 91 -5.88 -8.08 2.01
C LYS A 91 -4.44 -7.79 2.36
N THR A 92 -3.89 -6.75 1.76
CA THR A 92 -2.59 -6.16 2.12
C THR A 92 -2.83 -4.90 2.92
N ILE A 93 -2.22 -4.79 4.10
CA ILE A 93 -2.15 -3.56 4.87
C ILE A 93 -0.71 -3.05 4.78
N ALA A 94 -0.52 -1.79 4.43
CA ALA A 94 0.80 -1.20 4.27
C ALA A 94 0.91 0.17 4.91
N PHE A 95 2.01 0.41 5.61
CA PHE A 95 2.40 1.69 6.17
C PHE A 95 3.52 2.30 5.32
N ILE A 96 3.31 3.49 4.79
CA ILE A 96 4.30 4.22 3.99
C ILE A 96 4.82 5.40 4.82
N ALA A 97 6.09 5.36 5.22
CA ALA A 97 6.71 6.47 5.93
C ALA A 97 6.94 7.65 4.99
N VAL A 98 6.86 8.87 5.51
CA VAL A 98 7.11 10.09 4.72
C VAL A 98 8.13 11.03 5.35
N ASN A 99 8.51 10.83 6.62
CA ASN A 99 9.42 11.75 7.33
C ASN A 99 10.81 11.83 6.69
N ASP A 100 11.33 10.71 6.23
CA ASP A 100 12.64 10.65 5.56
C ASP A 100 12.60 11.33 4.17
N LEU A 101 11.45 11.32 3.50
CA LEU A 101 11.23 12.02 2.23
C LEU A 101 11.18 13.54 2.41
N ILE A 102 10.59 14.00 3.52
CA ILE A 102 10.50 15.42 3.86
C ILE A 102 11.90 16.01 4.13
N GLN A 103 12.79 15.22 4.74
CA GLN A 103 14.17 15.65 5.03
C GLN A 103 15.04 15.80 3.77
N ASN A 104 14.75 15.04 2.72
CA ASN A 104 15.55 15.02 1.48
C ASN A 104 15.09 16.03 0.41
N GLY A 105 13.97 16.72 0.60
CA GLY A 105 13.47 17.72 -0.35
C GLY A 105 12.77 17.13 -1.59
N THR A 106 12.61 17.95 -2.64
CA THR A 106 11.80 17.70 -3.86
C THR A 106 11.76 16.25 -4.34
N GLY A 107 10.56 15.73 -4.64
CA GLY A 107 10.36 14.36 -5.12
C GLY A 107 9.53 13.46 -4.19
N ILE A 108 8.96 14.03 -3.10
CA ILE A 108 8.16 13.30 -2.11
C ILE A 108 7.03 12.49 -2.77
N GLU A 109 6.30 13.07 -3.72
CA GLU A 109 5.21 12.37 -4.40
C GLU A 109 5.70 11.16 -5.19
N GLN A 110 6.79 11.30 -5.95
CA GLN A 110 7.37 10.18 -6.71
C GLN A 110 7.89 9.09 -5.76
N ALA A 111 8.56 9.48 -4.68
CA ALA A 111 9.05 8.50 -3.72
C ALA A 111 7.91 7.76 -2.98
N ILE A 112 6.78 8.42 -2.72
CA ILE A 112 5.58 7.74 -2.20
C ILE A 112 5.06 6.76 -3.26
N LYS A 113 4.93 7.19 -4.51
CA LYS A 113 4.50 6.33 -5.62
C LYS A 113 5.37 5.08 -5.77
N ASP A 114 6.70 5.24 -5.68
CA ASP A 114 7.65 4.13 -5.75
C ASP A 114 7.47 3.14 -4.59
N ARG A 115 7.16 3.63 -3.38
CA ARG A 115 6.86 2.77 -2.22
C ARG A 115 5.53 2.03 -2.39
N LEU A 116 4.50 2.70 -2.90
CA LEU A 116 3.19 2.09 -3.18
C LEU A 116 3.32 0.97 -4.23
N THR A 117 4.01 1.24 -5.35
CA THR A 117 4.24 0.23 -6.39
C THR A 117 5.12 -0.90 -5.91
N SER A 118 6.11 -0.64 -5.05
CA SER A 118 6.94 -1.70 -4.46
C SER A 118 6.09 -2.70 -3.68
N VAL A 119 5.20 -2.24 -2.80
CA VAL A 119 4.30 -3.11 -2.05
C VAL A 119 3.32 -3.84 -3.00
N ALA A 120 2.67 -3.10 -3.88
CA ALA A 120 1.68 -3.66 -4.80
C ALA A 120 2.30 -4.74 -5.71
N ASN A 121 3.49 -4.49 -6.25
CA ASN A 121 4.19 -5.43 -7.14
C ASN A 121 4.64 -6.69 -6.41
N VAL A 122 5.07 -6.60 -5.15
CA VAL A 122 5.45 -7.81 -4.40
C VAL A 122 4.26 -8.77 -4.30
N ILE A 123 3.07 -8.26 -3.98
CA ILE A 123 1.87 -9.10 -3.89
C ILE A 123 1.36 -9.47 -5.28
N GLY A 124 1.22 -8.51 -6.20
CA GLY A 124 0.72 -8.77 -7.55
C GLY A 124 1.51 -9.84 -8.30
N LEU A 125 2.84 -9.83 -8.20
CA LEU A 125 3.69 -10.84 -8.82
C LEU A 125 3.49 -12.25 -8.22
N GLN A 126 3.17 -12.37 -6.92
CA GLN A 126 2.82 -13.66 -6.30
C GLN A 126 1.55 -14.26 -6.89
N HIS A 127 0.65 -13.41 -7.40
CA HIS A 127 -0.59 -13.81 -8.07
C HIS A 127 -0.49 -13.83 -9.61
N GLY A 128 0.72 -13.68 -10.16
CA GLY A 128 0.95 -13.71 -11.61
C GLY A 128 0.50 -12.45 -12.36
N LEU A 129 0.27 -11.33 -11.64
CA LEU A 129 -0.06 -10.05 -12.24
C LEU A 129 1.19 -9.34 -12.78
N LEU A 130 1.00 -8.49 -13.80
CA LEU A 130 2.08 -7.68 -14.36
C LEU A 130 2.54 -6.59 -13.39
N ALA A 131 3.82 -6.22 -13.42
CA ALA A 131 4.31 -5.15 -12.55
C ALA A 131 3.73 -3.78 -12.95
N LEU A 132 3.34 -3.00 -11.95
CA LEU A 132 2.98 -1.59 -12.05
C LEU A 132 4.21 -0.73 -12.32
N VAL A 133 4.04 0.33 -13.13
CA VAL A 133 5.10 1.25 -13.62
C VAL A 133 4.75 2.72 -13.42
#